data_AF-A0A2A4IBU9-F1
#
_entry.id   AF-A0A2A4IBU9-F1
#
_cell.length_a   1.000
_cell.length_b   1.000
_cell.length_c   1.000
_cell.angle_alpha   90.00
_cell.angle_beta   90.00
_cell.angle_gamma   90.00
#
_symmetry.space_group_name_H-M   'P 1'
#
loop_
_entity.id
_entity.type
_entity.pdbx_description
1 polymer ?
#
loop_
_entity_poly.entity_id
_entity_poly.type
_entity_poly.pdbx_seq_one_letter_code
_entity_poly.pdbx_strand_id
1 'polypeptide(L)'
;MAQDTGVIGMTRIHRAGGRQRANHRLLALSGLLGGAIGLGIALVATHEAPDGGHPDLLSAPLPLWFAIVLALAWGVVLPVISWRWHRVVDEHEREAYRDGAVAGFYAVAIGAPVWWAFWRAGVLPPVDATAVLAAMIAVSGIVWLWRKYR
;
A
#
# COMPACT_ATOMS: atom_id res chain seq x y z
N MET A 1 28.58 4.66 -60.07
CA MET A 1 27.55 5.65 -59.70
C MET A 1 26.72 5.02 -58.59
N ALA A 2 27.14 5.17 -57.34
CA ALA A 2 26.53 4.51 -56.19
C ALA A 2 25.45 5.43 -55.59
N GLN A 3 24.21 4.97 -55.53
CA GLN A 3 23.13 5.63 -54.82
C GLN A 3 23.12 5.11 -53.38
N ASP A 4 23.52 5.98 -52.47
CA ASP A 4 23.47 5.80 -51.02
C ASP A 4 22.06 6.19 -50.54
N THR A 5 21.17 5.21 -50.39
CA THR A 5 19.85 5.42 -49.80
C THR A 5 19.98 5.40 -48.27
N GLY A 6 20.19 6.59 -47.71
CA GLY A 6 20.13 6.84 -46.28
C GLY A 6 18.75 6.54 -45.71
N VAL A 7 18.64 5.42 -45.01
CA VAL A 7 17.49 5.11 -44.14
C VAL A 7 17.59 5.98 -42.90
N ILE A 8 16.85 7.09 -42.87
CA ILE A 8 16.67 7.90 -41.66
C ILE A 8 15.79 7.09 -40.69
N GLY A 9 16.45 6.29 -39.85
CA GLY A 9 15.83 5.70 -38.68
C GLY A 9 15.38 6.82 -37.73
N MET A 10 14.07 7.09 -37.71
CA MET A 10 13.45 7.90 -36.66
C MET A 10 13.58 7.15 -35.32
N THR A 11 14.68 7.40 -34.62
CA THR A 11 14.85 7.04 -33.22
C THR A 11 13.79 7.81 -32.44
N ARG A 12 12.66 7.16 -32.16
CA ARG A 12 11.60 7.69 -31.33
C ARG A 12 12.16 7.79 -29.91
N ILE A 13 12.74 8.96 -29.60
CA ILE A 13 13.26 9.29 -28.27
C ILE A 13 12.06 9.28 -27.33
N HIS A 14 11.76 8.14 -26.71
CA HIS A 14 10.78 8.04 -25.65
C HIS A 14 11.27 8.96 -24.53
N ARG A 15 10.59 10.10 -24.32
CA ARG A 15 10.93 11.06 -23.26
C ARG A 15 10.87 10.34 -21.91
N ALA A 16 12.01 9.89 -21.40
CA ALA A 16 12.14 9.28 -20.08
C ALA A 16 11.60 10.18 -18.96
N GLY A 17 11.65 11.51 -19.14
CA GLY A 17 11.19 12.49 -18.16
C GLY A 17 9.67 12.51 -17.87
N GLY A 18 8.83 11.94 -18.74
CA GLY A 18 7.36 11.92 -18.51
C GLY A 18 6.95 10.88 -17.47
N ARG A 19 7.52 9.67 -17.55
CA ARG A 19 7.28 8.56 -16.62
C ARG A 19 7.78 8.87 -15.23
N GLN A 20 8.98 9.44 -15.12
CA GLN A 20 9.56 9.78 -13.82
C GLN A 20 8.77 10.87 -13.08
N ARG A 21 8.24 11.88 -13.78
CA ARG A 21 7.34 12.89 -13.19
C ARG A 21 6.01 12.30 -12.73
N ALA A 22 5.46 11.35 -13.49
CA ALA A 22 4.23 10.67 -13.10
C ALA A 22 4.44 9.78 -11.86
N ASN A 23 5.58 9.10 -11.76
CA ASN A 23 5.97 8.31 -10.59
C ASN A 23 6.05 9.20 -9.32
N HIS A 24 6.77 10.32 -9.39
CA HIS A 24 6.87 11.26 -8.25
C HIS A 24 5.52 11.83 -7.84
N ARG A 25 4.62 12.12 -8.79
CA ARG A 25 3.25 12.56 -8.49
C ARG A 25 2.44 11.47 -7.77
N LEU A 26 2.58 10.21 -8.19
CA LEU A 26 1.91 9.09 -7.52
C LEU A 26 2.45 8.90 -6.10
N LEU A 27 3.77 8.98 -5.90
CA LEU A 27 4.37 8.94 -4.56
C LEU A 27 3.88 10.09 -3.67
N ALA A 28 3.80 11.31 -4.21
CA ALA A 28 3.25 12.45 -3.48
C ALA A 28 1.76 12.27 -3.14
N LEU A 29 0.96 11.74 -4.06
CA LEU A 29 -0.45 11.43 -3.81
C LEU A 29 -0.62 10.33 -2.75
N SER A 30 0.20 9.29 -2.78
CA SER A 30 0.22 8.25 -1.75
C SER A 30 0.63 8.82 -0.40
N GLY A 31 1.63 9.71 -0.37
CA GLY A 31 2.04 10.42 0.85
C GLY A 31 0.94 11.31 1.41
N LEU A 32 0.24 12.06 0.56
CA LEU A 32 -0.91 12.89 0.96
C LEU A 32 -2.07 12.03 1.48
N LEU A 33 -2.37 10.92 0.83
CA LEU A 33 -3.40 9.99 1.27
C LEU A 33 -3.06 9.39 2.64
N GLY A 34 -1.82 8.91 2.81
CA GLY A 34 -1.33 8.42 4.10
C GLY A 34 -1.37 9.49 5.18
N GLY A 35 -0.97 10.72 4.86
CA GLY A 35 -1.04 11.87 5.76
C GLY A 35 -2.46 12.24 6.16
N ALA A 36 -3.42 12.21 5.22
CA ALA A 36 -4.82 12.47 5.50
C ALA A 36 -5.43 11.40 6.40
N ILE A 37 -5.11 10.12 6.17
CA ILE A 37 -5.51 9.01 7.05
C ILE A 37 -4.91 9.20 8.43
N GLY A 38 -3.60 9.47 8.54
CA GLY A 38 -2.91 9.69 9.80
C GLY A 38 -3.46 10.88 10.60
N LEU A 39 -3.77 11.98 9.92
CA LEU A 39 -4.43 13.13 10.55
C LEU A 39 -5.82 12.77 11.04
N GLY A 40 -6.61 12.04 10.26
CA GLY A 40 -7.93 11.59 10.68
C GLY A 40 -7.88 10.69 11.91
N ILE A 41 -6.90 9.77 11.98
CA ILE A 41 -6.64 8.94 13.17
C ILE A 41 -6.32 9.83 14.38
N ALA A 42 -5.44 10.82 14.21
CA ALA A 42 -5.07 11.74 15.29
C ALA A 42 -6.27 12.57 15.79
N LEU A 43 -7.16 13.01 14.89
CA LEU A 43 -8.38 13.73 15.25
C LEU A 43 -9.39 12.85 15.99
N VAL A 44 -9.47 11.56 15.68
CA VAL A 44 -10.31 10.60 16.41
C VAL A 44 -9.70 10.33 17.80
N ALA A 45 -8.37 10.22 17.89
CA ALA A 45 -7.66 9.99 19.15
C ALA A 45 -7.84 11.09 20.20
N THR A 46 -8.08 12.32 19.73
CA THR A 46 -8.31 13.50 20.59
C THR A 46 -9.78 13.72 20.94
N HIS A 47 -10.72 12.95 20.37
CA HIS A 47 -12.11 12.98 20.83
C HIS A 47 -12.23 12.19 22.14
N GLU A 48 -12.71 12.86 23.19
CA GLU A 48 -13.00 12.19 24.46
C GLU A 48 -14.13 11.19 24.29
N ALA A 49 -13.93 9.97 24.78
CA ALA A 49 -15.03 9.03 24.94
C ALA A 49 -16.02 9.59 25.98
N PRO A 50 -17.31 9.19 25.94
CA PRO A 50 -18.32 9.62 26.91
C PRO A 50 -17.91 9.43 28.38
N ASP A 51 -16.96 8.53 28.63
CA ASP A 51 -16.47 8.14 29.95
C ASP A 51 -15.19 8.90 30.36
N GLY A 52 -14.77 9.93 29.59
CA GLY A 52 -13.60 10.77 29.89
C GLY A 52 -12.23 10.14 29.58
N GLY A 53 -12.21 8.98 28.92
CA GLY A 53 -11.00 8.30 28.47
C GLY A 53 -10.62 8.59 27.02
N HIS A 54 -9.39 8.27 26.64
CA HIS A 54 -8.98 8.22 25.24
C HIS A 54 -9.51 6.94 24.57
N PRO A 55 -10.13 7.03 23.39
CA PRO A 55 -10.63 5.86 22.68
C PRO A 55 -9.47 4.96 22.26
N ASP A 56 -9.59 3.65 22.53
CA ASP A 56 -8.69 2.64 21.95
C ASP A 56 -8.92 2.61 20.43
N LEU A 57 -8.02 3.21 19.67
CA LEU A 57 -8.15 3.39 18.21
C LEU A 57 -8.21 2.07 17.43
N LEU A 58 -7.78 0.96 18.03
CA LEU A 58 -7.76 -0.36 17.38
C LEU A 58 -9.05 -1.16 17.66
N SER A 59 -9.76 -0.83 18.74
CA SER A 59 -10.88 -1.64 19.25
C SER A 59 -12.18 -0.84 19.41
N ALA A 60 -12.10 0.47 19.52
CA ALA A 60 -13.24 1.34 19.73
C ALA A 60 -14.06 1.51 18.42
N PRO A 61 -15.39 1.67 18.52
CA PRO A 61 -16.22 1.99 17.38
C PRO A 61 -15.74 3.29 16.70
N LEU A 62 -15.48 3.20 15.39
CA LEU A 62 -15.09 4.37 14.60
C LEU A 62 -16.31 5.28 14.36
N PRO A 63 -16.14 6.61 14.43
CA PRO A 63 -17.19 7.54 13.99
C PRO A 63 -17.60 7.26 12.55
N LEU A 64 -18.91 7.31 12.25
CA LEU A 64 -19.45 6.96 10.93
C LEU A 64 -18.78 7.74 9.78
N TRP A 65 -18.58 9.04 9.95
CA TRP A 65 -17.95 9.89 8.94
C TRP A 65 -16.52 9.40 8.62
N PHE A 66 -15.76 9.00 9.64
CA PHE A 66 -14.39 8.53 9.48
C PHE A 66 -14.37 7.15 8.83
N ALA A 67 -15.28 6.25 9.23
CA ALA A 67 -15.46 4.96 8.59
C ALA A 67 -15.78 5.08 7.10
N ILE A 68 -16.64 6.03 6.70
CA ILE A 68 -16.96 6.31 5.29
C ILE A 68 -15.72 6.79 4.53
N VAL A 69 -14.97 7.75 5.10
CA VAL A 69 -13.74 8.27 4.48
C VAL A 69 -12.71 7.16 4.31
N LEU A 70 -12.51 6.34 5.35
CA LEU A 70 -11.57 5.22 5.32
C LEU A 70 -12.00 4.16 4.29
N ALA A 71 -13.29 3.83 4.23
CA ALA A 71 -13.83 2.89 3.24
C ALA A 71 -13.65 3.40 1.80
N LEU A 72 -13.83 4.70 1.54
CA LEU A 72 -13.57 5.30 0.22
C LEU A 72 -12.08 5.31 -0.11
N ALA A 73 -11.23 5.66 0.84
CA ALA A 73 -9.78 5.66 0.68
C ALA A 73 -9.27 4.26 0.31
N TRP A 74 -9.69 3.24 1.06
CA TRP A 74 -9.27 1.86 0.84
C TRP A 74 -9.97 1.18 -0.33
N GLY A 75 -11.28 1.34 -0.46
CA GLY A 75 -12.11 0.62 -1.44
C GLY A 75 -12.09 1.22 -2.84
N VAL A 76 -11.76 2.51 -2.99
CA VAL A 76 -11.79 3.21 -4.28
C VAL A 76 -10.45 3.86 -4.60
N VAL A 77 -9.94 4.72 -3.72
CA VAL A 77 -8.76 5.54 -4.04
C VAL A 77 -7.51 4.67 -4.20
N LEU A 78 -7.22 3.78 -3.24
CA LEU A 78 -6.07 2.88 -3.31
C LEU A 78 -6.09 1.98 -4.56
N PRO A 79 -7.19 1.28 -4.91
CA PRO A 79 -7.26 0.50 -6.15
C PRO A 79 -7.01 1.32 -7.42
N VAL A 80 -7.55 2.55 -7.50
CA VAL A 80 -7.33 3.43 -8.65
C VAL A 80 -5.86 3.85 -8.75
N ILE A 81 -5.23 4.19 -7.63
CA ILE A 81 -3.79 4.52 -7.57
C ILE A 81 -2.96 3.31 -7.99
N SER A 82 -3.23 2.12 -7.43
CA SER A 82 -2.53 0.87 -7.75
C SER A 82 -2.66 0.50 -9.22
N TRP A 83 -3.85 0.62 -9.81
CA TRP A 83 -4.05 0.38 -11.23
C TRP A 83 -3.27 1.37 -12.10
N ARG A 84 -3.34 2.66 -11.78
CA ARG A 84 -2.56 3.69 -12.48
C ARG A 84 -1.06 3.39 -12.38
N TRP A 85 -0.57 3.04 -11.19
CA TRP A 85 0.83 2.72 -10.92
C TRP A 85 1.37 1.63 -11.84
N HIS A 86 0.66 0.50 -11.97
CA HIS A 86 1.06 -0.61 -12.84
C HIS A 86 1.25 -0.24 -14.32
N ARG A 87 0.67 0.89 -14.77
CA ARG A 87 0.81 1.36 -16.16
C ARG A 87 2.02 2.28 -16.38
N VAL A 88 2.54 2.89 -15.32
CA VAL A 88 3.58 3.93 -15.42
C VAL A 88 4.92 3.48 -14.86
N VAL A 89 4.93 2.49 -13.97
CA VAL A 89 6.14 2.04 -13.28
C VAL A 89 7.06 1.24 -14.21
N ASP A 90 8.37 1.39 -13.99
CA ASP A 90 9.39 0.65 -14.72
C ASP A 90 9.52 -0.79 -14.21
N GLU A 91 10.08 -1.70 -15.02
CA GLU A 91 10.07 -3.14 -14.71
C GLU A 91 10.72 -3.47 -13.36
N HIS A 92 11.83 -2.81 -13.03
CA HIS A 92 12.51 -3.02 -11.75
C HIS A 92 11.62 -2.64 -10.54
N GLU A 93 10.94 -1.49 -10.58
CA GLU A 93 10.02 -1.10 -9.51
C GLU A 93 8.78 -2.01 -9.45
N ARG A 94 8.37 -2.57 -10.59
CA ARG A 94 7.27 -3.55 -10.69
C ARG A 94 7.63 -4.88 -10.04
N GLU A 95 8.84 -5.37 -10.25
CA GLU A 95 9.35 -6.59 -9.60
C GLU A 95 9.41 -6.41 -8.09
N ALA A 96 9.97 -5.30 -7.60
CA ALA A 96 10.02 -4.99 -6.17
C ALA A 96 8.60 -4.93 -5.56
N TYR A 97 7.64 -4.31 -6.25
CA TYR A 97 6.25 -4.26 -5.82
C TYR A 97 5.60 -5.65 -5.77
N ARG A 98 5.80 -6.47 -6.81
CA ARG A 98 5.26 -7.83 -6.87
C ARG A 98 5.80 -8.67 -5.73
N ASP A 99 7.11 -8.64 -5.51
CA ASP A 99 7.75 -9.45 -4.47
C ASP A 99 7.29 -9.04 -3.07
N GLY A 100 7.15 -7.73 -2.83
CA GLY A 100 6.53 -7.22 -1.61
C GLY A 100 5.11 -7.72 -1.42
N ALA A 101 4.25 -7.58 -2.44
CA ALA A 101 2.86 -8.02 -2.37
C ALA A 101 2.73 -9.53 -2.13
N VAL A 102 3.56 -10.35 -2.79
CA VAL A 102 3.56 -11.82 -2.60
C VAL A 102 4.05 -12.18 -1.20
N ALA A 103 5.07 -11.52 -0.67
CA ALA A 103 5.54 -11.76 0.69
C ALA A 103 4.47 -11.41 1.72
N GLY A 104 3.79 -10.27 1.57
CA GLY A 104 2.66 -9.90 2.41
C GLY A 104 1.51 -10.91 2.34
N PHE A 105 1.16 -11.36 1.13
CA PHE A 105 0.18 -12.42 0.95
C PHE A 105 0.57 -13.69 1.72
N TYR A 106 1.83 -14.12 1.67
CA TYR A 106 2.29 -15.28 2.44
C TYR A 106 2.24 -15.07 3.95
N ALA A 107 2.51 -13.85 4.44
CA ALA A 107 2.35 -13.54 5.86
C ALA A 107 0.92 -13.83 6.35
N VAL A 108 -0.10 -13.52 5.53
CA VAL A 108 -1.50 -13.81 5.86
C VAL A 108 -1.86 -15.26 5.60
N ALA A 109 -1.59 -15.76 4.38
CA ALA A 109 -1.99 -17.08 3.93
C ALA A 109 -1.39 -18.22 4.76
N ILE A 110 -0.22 -18.00 5.36
CA ILE A 110 0.43 -18.95 6.26
C ILE A 110 0.19 -18.55 7.73
N GLY A 111 0.40 -17.28 8.06
CA GLY A 111 0.34 -16.81 9.46
C GLY A 111 -1.04 -16.94 10.08
N ALA A 112 -2.11 -16.59 9.35
CA ALA A 112 -3.47 -16.64 9.90
C ALA A 112 -3.94 -18.08 10.22
N PRO A 113 -3.76 -19.09 9.33
CA PRO A 113 -4.05 -20.48 9.69
C PRO A 113 -3.22 -21.01 10.86
N VAL A 114 -1.93 -20.66 10.92
CA VAL A 114 -1.05 -21.07 12.03
C VAL A 114 -1.52 -20.47 13.36
N TRP A 115 -1.80 -19.17 13.39
CA TRP A 115 -2.34 -18.51 14.58
C TRP A 115 -3.68 -19.14 14.98
N TRP A 116 -4.59 -19.31 14.02
CA TRP A 116 -5.88 -19.96 14.26
C TRP A 116 -5.70 -21.33 14.91
N ALA A 117 -4.80 -22.18 14.40
CA ALA A 117 -4.54 -23.50 14.98
C ALA A 117 -4.07 -23.42 16.44
N PHE A 118 -3.14 -22.51 16.74
CA PHE A 118 -2.67 -22.29 18.12
C PHE A 118 -3.74 -21.72 19.04
N TRP A 119 -4.62 -20.86 18.53
CA TRP A 119 -5.80 -20.42 19.29
C TRP A 119 -6.73 -21.59 19.61
N ARG A 120 -7.01 -22.46 18.63
CA ARG A 120 -7.82 -23.67 18.84
C ARG A 120 -7.20 -24.66 19.83
N ALA A 121 -5.87 -24.62 19.98
CA ALA A 121 -5.13 -25.38 20.98
C ALA A 121 -5.06 -24.71 22.36
N GLY A 122 -5.63 -23.51 22.54
CA GLY A 122 -5.59 -22.76 23.79
C GLY A 122 -4.25 -22.07 24.10
N VAL A 123 -3.38 -21.90 23.11
CA VAL A 123 -2.03 -21.33 23.26
C VAL A 123 -1.99 -19.84 22.96
N LEU A 124 -2.78 -19.36 21.99
CA LEU A 124 -2.84 -17.96 21.57
C LEU A 124 -4.25 -17.37 21.75
N PRO A 125 -4.38 -16.03 21.83
CA PRO A 125 -5.68 -15.37 21.79
C PRO A 125 -6.38 -15.57 20.43
N PRO A 126 -7.69 -15.26 20.34
CA PRO A 126 -8.42 -15.25 19.07
C PRO A 126 -7.67 -14.44 18.00
N VAL A 127 -7.79 -14.87 16.74
CA VAL A 127 -7.14 -14.20 15.61
C VAL A 127 -7.68 -12.77 15.48
N ASP A 128 -6.77 -11.80 15.60
CA ASP A 128 -7.08 -10.39 15.46
C ASP A 128 -6.86 -9.93 14.01
N ALA A 129 -7.93 -9.41 13.38
CA ALA A 129 -7.88 -8.99 11.97
C ALA A 129 -6.94 -7.81 11.76
N THR A 130 -6.85 -6.90 12.75
CA THR A 130 -5.99 -5.71 12.69
C THR A 130 -4.52 -6.11 12.70
N ALA A 131 -4.11 -7.06 13.56
CA ALA A 131 -2.77 -7.61 13.62
C ALA A 131 -2.38 -8.35 12.34
N VAL A 132 -3.29 -9.13 11.76
CA VAL A 132 -3.07 -9.82 10.48
C VAL A 132 -2.86 -8.81 9.35
N LEU A 133 -3.69 -7.77 9.27
CA LEU A 133 -3.53 -6.70 8.29
C LEU A 133 -2.23 -5.92 8.48
N ALA A 134 -1.89 -5.59 9.73
CA ALA A 134 -0.65 -4.88 10.06
C ALA A 134 0.59 -5.71 9.67
N ALA A 135 0.58 -7.01 9.96
CA ALA A 135 1.65 -7.92 9.54
C ALA A 135 1.78 -7.99 8.01
N MET A 136 0.66 -8.06 7.28
CA MET A 136 0.64 -8.05 5.82
C MET A 136 1.31 -6.78 5.27
N ILE A 137 0.92 -5.61 5.76
CA ILE A 137 1.45 -4.31 5.32
C ILE A 137 2.93 -4.18 5.67
N ALA A 138 3.31 -4.58 6.89
CA ALA A 138 4.70 -4.53 7.36
C ALA A 138 5.60 -5.42 6.49
N VAL A 139 5.25 -6.68 6.29
CA VAL A 139 6.03 -7.62 5.46
C VAL A 139 6.10 -7.12 4.01
N SER A 140 4.97 -6.65 3.45
CA SER A 140 4.94 -6.08 2.09
C SER A 140 5.90 -4.90 1.96
N GLY A 141 5.85 -3.98 2.92
CA GLY A 141 6.67 -2.77 2.94
C GLY A 141 8.16 -3.07 3.13
N ILE A 142 8.50 -3.96 4.06
CA ILE A 142 9.89 -4.38 4.32
C ILE A 142 10.51 -5.00 3.07
N VAL A 143 9.82 -5.96 2.45
CA VAL A 143 10.33 -6.64 1.25
C VAL A 143 10.41 -5.68 0.07
N TRP A 144 9.40 -4.82 -0.11
CA TRP A 144 9.43 -3.79 -1.14
C TRP A 144 10.62 -2.83 -0.97
N LEU A 145 10.83 -2.29 0.24
CA LEU A 145 11.97 -1.41 0.55
C LEU A 145 13.29 -2.12 0.26
N TRP A 146 13.44 -3.36 0.74
CA TRP A 146 14.65 -4.13 0.54
C TRP A 146 14.95 -4.38 -0.94
N ARG A 147 13.94 -4.76 -1.73
CA ARG A 147 14.08 -4.99 -3.18
C ARG A 147 14.27 -3.70 -3.98
N LYS A 148 13.80 -2.56 -3.47
CA LYS A 148 13.95 -1.27 -4.14
C LYS A 148 15.35 -0.69 -4.01
N TYR A 149 16.05 -0.97 -2.90
CA TYR A 149 17.38 -0.40 -2.61
C TYR A 149 18.54 -1.38 -2.81
N ARG A 150 18.26 -2.62 -3.21
CA ARG A 150 19.26 -3.64 -3.51
C ARG A 150 19.29 -3.98 -4.99
#